data_AF-A0A4C1WE53-F1
#
_entry.id   AF-A0A4C1WE53-F1
#
_cell.length_a   1.000
_cell.length_b   1.000
_cell.length_c   1.000
_cell.angle_alpha   90.00
_cell.angle_beta   90.00
_cell.angle_gamma   90.00
#
_symmetry.space_group_name_H-M   'P 1'
#
loop_
_entity.id
_entity.type
_entity.pdbx_description
1 polymer ?
#
loop_
_entity_poly.entity_id
_entity_poly.type
_entity_poly.pdbx_seq_one_letter_code
_entity_poly.pdbx_strand_id
1 'polypeptide(L)'
;MSHHESHSSGNSSITRDEFRNHGSEKMIARRGCPTEIWSDNGTNLRGAARELHNIFNENMKTEANLKTIRWRFIPPGAPFMGGAWERLIRSVKNSLNTVLLTKNPTEEVLNTLLAEVEYTVNNRPLTYVTTDPEAPESLTPNHFFLAVLRLLLRQALSTSQT
;
A
#
# COMPACT_ATOMS: atom_id res chain seq x y z
N MET A 1 -27.29 8.05 42.83
CA MET A 1 -26.15 7.34 42.23
C MET A 1 -26.64 6.61 41.00
N SER A 2 -26.65 7.28 39.85
CA SER A 2 -27.02 6.71 38.56
C SER A 2 -25.79 6.76 37.68
N HIS A 3 -25.10 5.62 37.55
CA HIS A 3 -23.98 5.47 36.62
C HIS A 3 -24.56 5.32 35.21
N HIS A 4 -24.26 6.32 34.38
CA HIS A 4 -24.54 6.33 32.96
C HIS A 4 -23.30 5.79 32.25
N GLU A 5 -23.28 4.49 31.90
CA GLU A 5 -22.26 3.93 31.02
C GLU A 5 -22.61 4.28 29.57
N SER A 6 -21.99 5.35 29.07
CA SER A 6 -21.93 5.65 27.65
C SER A 6 -21.00 4.67 26.95
N HIS A 7 -21.57 3.69 26.25
CA HIS A 7 -20.86 2.92 25.23
C HIS A 7 -20.47 3.86 24.08
N SER A 8 -19.20 4.23 24.01
CA SER A 8 -18.62 4.89 22.84
C SER A 8 -18.34 3.82 21.78
N SER A 9 -19.18 3.78 20.76
CA SER A 9 -18.90 3.09 19.50
C SER A 9 -17.75 3.80 18.80
N GLY A 10 -16.53 3.27 19.00
CA GLY A 10 -15.30 3.75 18.39
C GLY A 10 -15.36 3.64 16.87
N ASN A 11 -15.47 4.78 16.21
CA ASN A 11 -15.39 4.93 14.77
C ASN A 11 -13.96 4.57 14.34
N SER A 12 -13.77 3.45 13.64
CA SER A 12 -12.47 2.87 13.25
C SER A 12 -11.74 3.73 12.22
N SER A 13 -11.18 4.84 12.68
CA SER A 13 -10.40 5.79 11.89
C SER A 13 -8.93 5.50 12.13
N ILE A 14 -8.19 5.08 11.10
CA ILE A 14 -6.75 4.82 11.21
C ILE A 14 -6.05 6.06 11.79
N THR A 15 -5.31 5.88 12.88
CA THR A 15 -4.68 7.01 13.59
C THR A 15 -3.44 7.50 12.86
N ARG A 16 -3.06 8.76 13.12
CA ARG A 16 -1.91 9.46 12.51
C ARG A 16 -0.59 8.69 12.71
N ASP A 17 -0.44 8.06 13.88
CA ASP A 17 0.76 7.31 14.25
C ASP A 17 0.79 5.87 13.66
N GLU A 18 -0.37 5.25 13.43
CA GLU A 18 -0.46 3.92 12.78
C GLU A 18 -0.05 3.96 11.31
N PHE A 19 -0.41 5.03 10.60
CA PHE A 19 0.04 5.26 9.22
C PHE A 19 1.56 5.49 9.15
N ARG A 20 2.12 6.16 10.16
CA ARG A 20 3.55 6.46 10.29
C ARG A 20 4.38 5.19 10.55
N ASN A 21 4.02 4.40 11.56
CA ASN A 21 4.94 3.40 12.10
C ASN A 21 4.87 1.99 11.48
N HIS A 22 3.85 1.65 10.67
CA HIS A 22 3.72 0.24 10.21
C HIS A 22 3.32 0.06 8.75
N GLY A 23 2.44 0.88 8.17
CA GLY A 23 1.94 0.62 6.81
C GLY A 23 2.93 1.01 5.71
N SER A 24 3.38 2.26 5.74
CA SER A 24 4.24 2.85 4.70
C SER A 24 5.66 2.27 4.73
N GLU A 25 6.25 2.12 5.92
CA GLU A 25 7.58 1.53 6.10
C GLU A 25 7.65 0.07 5.65
N LYS A 26 6.66 -0.76 6.00
CA LYS A 26 6.58 -2.15 5.52
C LYS A 26 6.45 -2.21 3.99
N MET A 27 5.73 -1.27 3.39
CA MET A 27 5.60 -1.23 1.92
C MET A 27 6.90 -0.79 1.25
N ILE A 28 7.58 0.24 1.78
CA ILE A 28 8.89 0.69 1.31
C ILE A 28 9.93 -0.42 1.45
N ALA A 29 9.95 -1.13 2.58
CA ALA A 29 10.86 -2.25 2.80
C ALA A 29 10.64 -3.39 1.81
N ARG A 30 9.37 -3.70 1.46
CA ARG A 30 9.03 -4.81 0.55
C ARG A 30 9.12 -4.46 -0.94
N ARG A 31 8.87 -3.20 -1.32
CA ARG A 31 8.70 -2.78 -2.73
C ARG A 31 9.67 -1.68 -3.18
N GLY A 32 10.48 -1.15 -2.27
CA GLY A 32 11.34 0.00 -2.52
C GLY A 32 10.63 1.34 -2.27
N CYS A 33 11.43 2.40 -2.16
CA CYS A 33 10.93 3.75 -1.90
C CYS A 33 10.23 4.33 -3.15
N PRO A 34 8.95 4.72 -3.07
CA PRO A 34 8.24 5.32 -4.21
C PRO A 34 8.78 6.72 -4.52
N THR A 35 8.74 7.12 -5.78
CA THR A 35 9.07 8.50 -6.16
C THR A 35 7.92 9.47 -5.93
N GLU A 36 6.69 8.96 -5.87
CA GLU A 36 5.47 9.75 -5.71
C GLU A 36 4.38 8.97 -4.99
N ILE A 37 3.62 9.63 -4.11
CA ILE A 37 2.47 9.11 -3.39
C ILE A 37 1.25 9.95 -3.78
N TRP A 38 0.14 9.30 -4.12
CA TRP A 38 -1.15 9.94 -4.37
C TRP A 38 -2.15 9.56 -3.30
N SER A 39 -2.90 10.53 -2.76
CA SER A 39 -3.90 10.27 -1.72
C SER A 39 -5.11 11.20 -1.84
N ASP A 40 -6.21 10.85 -1.17
CA ASP A 40 -7.32 11.78 -0.97
C ASP A 40 -6.98 12.89 0.02
N ASN A 41 -7.90 13.87 0.12
CA ASN A 41 -7.76 15.07 0.95
C ASN A 41 -8.08 14.85 2.44
N GLY A 42 -8.13 13.60 2.90
CA GLY A 42 -8.32 13.25 4.29
C GLY A 42 -7.30 13.96 5.19
N THR A 43 -7.77 14.47 6.31
CA THR A 43 -6.96 15.26 7.26
C THR A 43 -5.77 14.46 7.81
N ASN A 44 -5.93 13.15 8.00
CA ASN A 44 -4.86 12.25 8.42
C ASN A 44 -3.75 12.16 7.37
N LEU A 45 -4.10 12.08 6.08
CA LEU A 45 -3.16 11.99 4.97
C LEU A 45 -2.45 13.34 4.72
N ARG A 46 -3.17 14.45 4.89
CA ARG A 46 -2.57 15.80 4.91
C ARG A 46 -1.57 15.97 6.06
N GLY A 47 -1.87 15.41 7.23
CA GLY A 47 -0.95 15.36 8.36
C GLY A 47 0.30 14.54 8.05
N ALA A 48 0.13 13.30 7.58
CA ALA A 48 1.25 12.41 7.22
C ALA A 48 2.16 13.01 6.14
N ALA A 49 1.59 13.65 5.11
CA ALA A 49 2.37 14.33 4.08
C ALA A 49 3.23 15.47 4.65
N ARG A 50 2.71 16.22 5.64
CA ARG A 50 3.45 17.29 6.31
C ARG A 50 4.59 16.74 7.15
N GLU A 51 4.36 15.67 7.90
CA GLU A 51 5.40 15.02 8.70
C GLU A 51 6.53 14.48 7.84
N LEU A 52 6.19 13.77 6.76
CA LEU A 52 7.14 13.26 5.80
C LEU A 52 7.96 14.40 5.17
N HIS A 53 7.34 15.52 4.84
CA HIS A 53 8.04 16.71 4.35
C HIS A 53 9.01 17.29 5.39
N ASN A 54 8.63 17.33 6.67
CA ASN A 54 9.49 17.83 7.75
C ASN A 54 10.72 16.93 7.94
N ILE A 55 10.53 15.60 7.96
CA ILE A 55 11.62 14.62 8.06
C ILE A 55 12.61 14.81 6.92
N PHE A 56 12.11 15.00 5.69
CA PHE A 56 12.99 15.28 4.55
C PHE A 56 13.75 16.59 4.72
N ASN A 57 13.10 17.67 5.14
CA ASN A 57 13.76 18.96 5.33
C ASN A 57 14.82 18.93 6.45
N GLU A 58 14.61 18.13 7.49
CA GLU A 58 15.59 17.92 8.57
C GLU A 58 16.80 17.11 8.07
N ASN A 59 16.55 16.03 7.35
CA ASN A 59 17.62 15.15 6.86
C ASN A 59 18.37 15.74 5.65
N MET A 60 17.75 16.59 4.82
CA MET A 60 18.47 17.29 3.74
C MET A 60 19.50 18.31 4.25
N LYS A 61 19.38 18.75 5.52
CA LYS A 61 20.42 19.57 6.16
C LYS A 61 21.64 18.74 6.57
N THR A 62 21.51 17.42 6.64
CA THR A 62 22.54 16.48 7.11
C THR A 62 23.11 15.62 5.98
N GLU A 63 22.32 15.26 4.97
CA GLU A 63 22.74 14.42 3.84
C GLU A 63 22.12 14.87 2.51
N ALA A 64 22.97 15.14 1.51
CA ALA A 64 22.58 15.71 0.21
C ALA A 64 21.89 14.73 -0.77
N ASN A 65 21.68 13.46 -0.41
CA ASN A 65 21.30 12.39 -1.36
C ASN A 65 19.95 11.70 -1.08
N LEU A 66 19.09 12.27 -0.22
CA LEU A 66 17.80 11.66 0.06
C LEU A 66 16.83 11.87 -1.12
N LYS A 67 16.41 10.76 -1.73
CA LYS A 67 15.35 10.73 -2.74
C LYS A 67 14.06 11.30 -2.14
N THR A 68 13.69 12.51 -2.54
CA THR A 68 12.47 13.17 -2.05
C THR A 68 11.24 12.49 -2.65
N ILE A 69 10.37 11.95 -1.78
CA ILE A 69 9.06 11.43 -2.19
C ILE A 69 8.13 12.62 -2.43
N ARG A 70 7.55 12.74 -3.63
CA ARG A 70 6.53 13.75 -3.90
C ARG A 70 5.16 13.27 -3.42
N TRP A 71 4.50 14.03 -2.56
CA TRP A 71 3.12 13.72 -2.18
C TRP A 71 2.12 14.58 -2.96
N ARG A 72 1.14 13.94 -3.59
CA ARG A 72 0.07 14.59 -4.35
C ARG A 72 -1.30 14.24 -3.78
N PHE A 73 -2.19 15.23 -3.85
CA PHE A 73 -3.58 15.10 -3.43
C PHE A 73 -4.50 15.16 -4.64
N ILE A 74 -5.54 14.34 -4.63
CA ILE A 74 -6.52 14.33 -5.72
C ILE A 74 -7.20 15.69 -5.81
N PRO A 75 -7.31 16.27 -7.03
CA PRO A 75 -8.09 17.48 -7.23
C PRO A 75 -9.57 17.27 -6.86
N PRO A 76 -10.25 18.25 -6.23
CA PRO A 76 -11.66 18.13 -5.88
C PRO A 76 -12.59 17.79 -7.07
N GLY A 77 -12.18 18.14 -8.29
CA GLY A 77 -12.91 17.85 -9.53
C GLY A 77 -12.59 16.51 -10.20
N ALA A 78 -11.77 15.64 -9.59
CA ALA A 78 -11.33 14.37 -10.17
C ALA A 78 -11.69 13.13 -9.30
N PRO A 79 -12.96 12.96 -8.87
CA PRO A 79 -13.37 11.85 -8.01
C PRO A 79 -13.18 10.47 -8.66
N PHE A 80 -13.09 10.40 -9.99
CA PHE A 80 -12.81 9.15 -10.70
C PHE A 80 -11.43 8.56 -10.37
N MET A 81 -10.46 9.38 -9.96
CA MET A 81 -9.17 8.89 -9.46
C MET A 81 -9.42 8.02 -8.22
N GLY A 82 -10.29 8.52 -7.31
CA GLY A 82 -10.97 7.80 -6.22
C GLY A 82 -11.29 6.35 -6.50
N GLY A 83 -12.06 6.16 -7.57
CA GLY A 83 -12.67 4.89 -7.88
C GLY A 83 -11.69 3.75 -8.18
N ALA A 84 -10.43 4.03 -8.54
CA ALA A 84 -9.46 2.98 -8.83
C ALA A 84 -9.05 2.23 -7.56
N TRP A 85 -8.55 2.95 -6.54
CA TRP A 85 -8.19 2.29 -5.27
C TRP A 85 -9.40 1.85 -4.48
N GLU A 86 -10.56 2.52 -4.58
CA GLU A 86 -11.79 2.03 -3.94
C GLU A 86 -12.19 0.63 -4.45
N ARG A 87 -12.05 0.39 -5.77
CA ARG A 87 -12.27 -0.94 -6.36
C ARG A 87 -11.23 -1.96 -5.88
N LEU A 88 -9.97 -1.56 -5.72
CA LEU A 88 -8.93 -2.42 -5.16
C LEU A 88 -9.20 -2.76 -3.68
N ILE A 89 -9.56 -1.76 -2.86
CA ILE A 89 -9.96 -1.95 -1.47
C ILE A 89 -11.15 -2.92 -1.38
N ARG A 90 -12.14 -2.77 -2.26
CA ARG A 90 -13.27 -3.71 -2.34
C ARG A 90 -12.80 -5.13 -2.67
N SER A 91 -11.87 -5.29 -3.61
CA SER A 91 -11.32 -6.61 -3.98
C SER A 91 -10.60 -7.28 -2.81
N VAL A 92 -9.80 -6.52 -2.06
CA VAL A 92 -9.13 -6.99 -0.84
C VAL A 92 -10.15 -7.38 0.23
N LYS A 93 -11.14 -6.53 0.52
CA LYS A 93 -12.18 -6.82 1.51
C LYS A 93 -12.99 -8.06 1.15
N ASN A 94 -13.37 -8.21 -0.12
CA ASN A 94 -14.10 -9.39 -0.59
C ASN A 94 -13.28 -10.66 -0.40
N SER A 95 -12.00 -10.64 -0.81
CA SER A 95 -11.11 -11.80 -0.66
C SER A 95 -10.87 -12.12 0.82
N LEU A 96 -10.67 -11.10 1.66
CA LEU A 96 -10.48 -11.28 3.09
C LEU A 96 -11.74 -11.87 3.76
N ASN A 97 -12.93 -11.42 3.38
CA ASN A 97 -14.19 -11.98 3.87
C ASN A 97 -14.40 -13.45 3.46
N THR A 98 -13.81 -13.91 2.36
CA THR A 98 -13.90 -15.33 1.96
C THR A 98 -13.01 -16.24 2.79
N VAL A 99 -11.88 -15.73 3.30
CA VAL A 99 -10.91 -16.52 4.07
C VAL A 99 -11.06 -16.34 5.59
N LEU A 100 -11.70 -15.25 6.04
CA LEU A 100 -12.00 -15.02 7.45
C LEU A 100 -13.10 -15.96 7.93
N LEU A 101 -12.71 -16.98 8.68
CA LEU A 101 -13.63 -17.93 9.31
C LEU A 101 -14.09 -17.47 10.71
N THR A 102 -13.48 -16.44 11.28
CA THR A 102 -13.77 -15.94 12.64
C THR A 102 -13.98 -14.43 12.63
N LYS A 103 -14.81 -13.92 13.56
CA LYS A 103 -15.09 -12.48 13.67
C LYS A 103 -13.92 -11.68 14.25
N ASN A 104 -13.07 -12.31 15.06
CA ASN A 104 -11.98 -11.65 15.79
C ASN A 104 -10.69 -12.50 15.67
N PRO A 105 -10.00 -12.48 14.51
CA PRO A 105 -8.72 -13.16 14.37
C PRO A 105 -7.67 -12.53 15.28
N THR A 106 -6.69 -13.31 15.72
CA THR A 106 -5.48 -12.76 16.35
C THR A 106 -4.69 -11.93 15.33
N GLU A 107 -3.81 -11.05 15.81
CA GLU A 107 -2.98 -10.22 14.92
C GLU A 107 -2.13 -11.07 13.96
N GLU A 108 -1.53 -12.16 14.46
CA GLU A 108 -0.75 -13.10 13.67
C GLU A 108 -1.57 -13.75 12.55
N VAL A 109 -2.79 -14.21 12.88
CA VAL A 109 -3.71 -14.80 11.90
C VAL A 109 -4.13 -13.74 10.88
N LEU A 110 -4.46 -12.53 11.32
CA LEU A 110 -4.85 -11.44 10.41
C LEU A 110 -3.73 -11.06 9.45
N ASN A 111 -2.49 -10.94 9.94
CA ASN A 111 -1.33 -10.64 9.09
C ASN A 111 -1.09 -11.74 8.05
N THR A 112 -1.25 -13.00 8.44
CA THR A 112 -1.12 -14.14 7.53
C THR A 112 -2.20 -14.11 6.44
N LEU A 113 -3.46 -13.93 6.82
CA LEU A 113 -4.58 -13.83 5.87
C LEU A 113 -4.42 -12.63 4.94
N LEU A 114 -3.95 -11.48 5.44
CA LEU A 114 -3.67 -10.31 4.61
C LEU A 114 -2.55 -10.58 3.59
N ALA A 115 -1.52 -11.35 3.95
CA ALA A 115 -0.47 -11.75 3.01
C ALA A 115 -1.00 -12.69 1.91
N GLU A 116 -1.86 -13.65 2.25
CA GLU A 116 -2.51 -14.53 1.28
C GLU A 116 -3.45 -13.77 0.33
N VAL A 117 -4.22 -12.83 0.88
CA VAL A 117 -5.07 -11.94 0.09
C VAL A 117 -4.22 -11.04 -0.80
N GLU A 118 -3.12 -10.46 -0.29
CA GLU A 118 -2.18 -9.67 -1.09
C GLU A 118 -1.63 -10.49 -2.27
N TYR A 119 -1.21 -11.73 -2.03
CA TYR A 119 -0.72 -12.64 -3.06
C TYR A 119 -1.81 -12.92 -4.12
N THR A 120 -3.02 -13.22 -3.67
CA THR A 120 -4.16 -13.55 -4.55
C THR A 120 -4.55 -12.37 -5.44
N VAL A 121 -4.70 -11.18 -4.84
CA VAL A 121 -5.05 -9.97 -5.60
C VAL A 121 -3.94 -9.62 -6.61
N ASN A 122 -2.67 -9.75 -6.23
CA ASN A 122 -1.55 -9.41 -7.11
C ASN A 122 -1.22 -10.47 -8.16
N ASN A 123 -1.72 -11.70 -8.04
CA ASN A 123 -1.64 -12.74 -9.08
C ASN A 123 -2.90 -12.83 -9.94
N ARG A 124 -3.89 -11.97 -9.72
CA ARG A 124 -5.09 -11.94 -10.53
C ARG A 124 -4.74 -11.58 -11.99
N PRO A 125 -5.20 -12.36 -12.99
CA PRO A 125 -5.03 -12.02 -14.40
C PRO A 125 -5.62 -10.65 -14.75
N LEU A 126 -4.84 -9.84 -15.47
CA LEU A 126 -5.22 -8.57 -16.08
C LEU A 126 -5.57 -8.74 -17.57
N THR A 127 -5.03 -9.78 -18.20
CA THR A 127 -5.33 -10.16 -19.58
C THR A 127 -6.15 -11.45 -19.60
N TYR A 128 -6.63 -11.81 -20.79
CA TYR A 128 -7.34 -13.05 -21.02
C TYR A 128 -6.54 -14.27 -20.56
N VAL A 129 -7.21 -15.18 -19.86
CA VAL A 129 -6.66 -16.50 -19.52
C VAL A 129 -7.15 -17.46 -20.58
N THR A 130 -6.19 -18.05 -21.28
CA THR A 130 -6.41 -19.00 -22.36
C THR A 130 -6.16 -20.43 -21.89
N THR A 131 -6.85 -21.38 -22.51
CA THR A 131 -6.61 -22.83 -22.29
C THR A 131 -5.60 -23.40 -23.29
N ASP A 132 -5.16 -22.60 -24.26
CA ASP A 132 -4.13 -22.98 -25.23
C ASP A 132 -2.74 -23.02 -24.54
N PRO A 133 -2.05 -24.17 -24.51
CA PRO A 133 -0.75 -24.30 -23.87
C PRO A 133 0.37 -23.49 -24.56
N GLU A 134 0.20 -23.12 -25.84
CA GLU A 134 1.21 -22.37 -26.60
C GLU A 134 1.02 -20.85 -26.49
N ALA A 135 -0.10 -20.41 -25.89
CA ALA A 135 -0.42 -19.01 -25.78
C ALA A 135 0.33 -18.36 -24.59
N PRO A 136 0.65 -17.05 -24.67
CA PRO A 136 1.45 -16.39 -23.67
C PRO A 136 0.73 -16.33 -22.30
N GLU A 137 1.53 -16.43 -21.23
CA GLU A 137 1.04 -16.32 -19.86
C GLU A 137 0.26 -15.01 -19.65
N SER A 138 -0.86 -15.09 -18.91
CA SER A 138 -1.66 -13.91 -18.61
C SER A 138 -0.88 -12.91 -17.76
N LEU A 139 -0.94 -11.62 -18.09
CA LEU A 139 -0.29 -10.59 -17.28
C LEU A 139 -0.97 -10.46 -15.92
N THR A 140 -0.19 -10.38 -14.85
CA THR A 140 -0.66 -10.13 -13.49
C THR A 140 -0.04 -8.84 -12.95
N PRO A 141 -0.62 -8.18 -11.93
CA PRO A 141 0.04 -7.06 -11.24
C PRO A 141 1.47 -7.41 -10.78
N ASN A 142 1.69 -8.63 -10.29
CA ASN A 142 3.01 -9.11 -9.87
C ASN A 142 4.03 -9.10 -11.00
N HIS A 143 3.64 -9.33 -12.26
CA HIS A 143 4.58 -9.22 -13.39
C HIS A 143 5.20 -7.83 -13.48
N PHE A 144 4.44 -6.77 -13.18
CA PHE A 144 4.96 -5.40 -13.15
C PHE A 144 5.84 -5.16 -11.93
N PHE A 145 5.46 -5.63 -10.74
CA PHE A 145 6.27 -5.47 -9.54
C PHE A 145 7.61 -6.24 -9.60
N LEU A 146 7.59 -7.46 -10.13
CA LEU A 146 8.79 -8.31 -10.23
C LEU A 146 9.70 -7.92 -11.40
N ALA A 147 9.15 -7.44 -12.52
CA ALA A 147 9.96 -6.91 -13.63
C ALA A 147 10.79 -5.70 -13.19
N VAL A 148 10.21 -4.81 -12.37
CA VAL A 148 10.92 -3.68 -11.77
C VAL A 148 12.04 -4.17 -10.85
N LEU A 149 11.78 -5.17 -9.99
CA LEU A 149 12.80 -5.74 -9.11
C LEU A 149 13.97 -6.37 -9.90
N ARG A 150 13.67 -7.10 -10.99
CA ARG A 150 14.70 -7.71 -11.86
C ARG A 150 15.56 -6.67 -12.58
N LEU A 151 14.96 -5.57 -13.05
CA LEU A 151 15.71 -4.47 -13.68
C LEU A 151 16.65 -3.78 -12.68
N LEU A 152 16.17 -3.54 -11.46
CA LEU A 152 16.98 -2.92 -10.39
C LEU A 152 18.13 -3.82 -9.95
N LEU A 153 17.91 -5.13 -9.81
CA LEU A 153 18.97 -6.10 -9.50
C LEU A 153 20.04 -6.16 -10.61
N ARG A 154 19.64 -6.13 -11.88
CA ARG A 154 20.60 -6.09 -13.01
C ARG A 154 21.45 -4.82 -12.98
N GLN A 155 20.84 -3.66 -12.69
CA GLN A 155 21.58 -2.39 -12.57
C GLN A 155 22.56 -2.42 -11.39
N ALA A 156 22.13 -2.89 -10.21
CA ALA A 156 22.98 -2.97 -9.02
C ALA A 156 24.18 -3.93 -9.18
N LEU A 157 23.99 -5.05 -9.87
CA LEU A 157 25.06 -6.00 -10.18
C LEU A 157 26.03 -5.44 -11.25
N SER A 158 25.56 -4.59 -12.16
CA SER A 158 26.40 -3.93 -13.17
C SER A 158 27.26 -2.79 -12.60
N THR A 159 26.78 -2.08 -11.58
CA THR A 159 27.53 -1.00 -10.91
C THR A 159 28.56 -1.50 -9.89
N SER A 160 28.54 -2.80 -9.56
CA SER A 160 29.50 -3.43 -8.63
C SER A 160 30.74 -3.99 -9.33
N GLN A 161 30.86 -3.83 -10.65
CA GLN A 161 32.01 -4.27 -11.47
C GLN A 161 32.82 -3.11 -12.08
N THR A 162 32.58 -1.88 -11.61
CA THR A 162 33.32 -0.65 -11.98
C THR A 162 33.90 -0.01 -10.74
#